data_AF-F5LAX0-F1
#
_entry.id   AF-F5LAX0-F1
#
_cell.length_a   1.000
_cell.length_b   1.000
_cell.length_c   1.000
_cell.angle_alpha   90.00
_cell.angle_beta   90.00
_cell.angle_gamma   90.00
#
_symmetry.space_group_name_H-M   'P 1'
#
loop_
_entity.id
_entity.type
_entity.pdbx_description
1 polymer ?
#
loop_
_entity_poly.entity_id
_entity_poly.type
_entity_poly.pdbx_seq_one_letter_code
_entity_poly.pdbx_strand_id
1 'polypeptide(L)'
;MIYELKIRLKGSRPPAWCRILVDRDITFAQLHHIMQLIIDPDDIHLHQFEVPHIPESKREQFEGKSGEHADSLFGSFSPFGDKVLIGDQNIKGIDLFGQTLVLDEEQEKLGEWLQHVGDTCVYTYDFGLELQYVLEVKAILEPQREKVYPCCIKANWLPAQDKVANQQWQEELNRIFAKRQKGLNSPQFLQQRTQMSPDSTFQDRATQTVEMNEQDVIWRQLFEAANQYKALAPWQWMSDVDNFAIVDGQTGQTGYCCVLGEGGNVYGFVILLGNEGLRSLIMMQHELDSDVDMLHLQQGVLVSFDNREELSEFDYRLIKRLGLKYRGRHQWPVFRNYTPGFVPWYINEDDARFMTRVLHQAINVCQRVKEHPVLLDTTKNTMFARLSVKEGESWIWQDGTVDVSRTLAELEDDYHQQLFQRAEGHMDHLSWQRVRKSYQRQKHELICHVDYMPAPVQDRKGERPYFPTMCLFLDSRSGSPISITLANHDDEIEKLYTELRKLIDHLGYIPAVIQVQSDKAYAYLQPVCQLLRIKLEKRYLPVLLEIKSLIEQGFSQSLN
;
A
#
# COMPACT_ATOMS: atom_id res chain seq x y z
N MET A 1 5.58 -14.54 38.41
CA MET A 1 6.57 -13.47 38.74
C MET A 1 5.97 -12.17 38.28
N ILE A 2 6.17 -11.06 38.99
CA ILE A 2 5.50 -9.78 38.70
C ILE A 2 6.45 -8.81 38.01
N TYR A 3 6.05 -8.23 36.89
CA TYR A 3 6.81 -7.21 36.18
C TYR A 3 6.34 -5.82 36.59
N GLU A 4 7.27 -4.96 37.01
CA GLU A 4 7.05 -3.52 37.05
C GLU A 4 7.29 -2.94 35.65
N LEU A 5 6.22 -2.75 34.89
CA LEU A 5 6.28 -2.09 33.58
C LEU A 5 6.15 -0.58 33.75
N LYS A 6 7.05 0.18 33.15
CA LYS A 6 6.87 1.61 32.92
C LYS A 6 6.34 1.82 31.50
N ILE A 7 5.14 2.38 31.39
CA ILE A 7 4.50 2.77 30.12
C ILE A 7 4.73 4.27 29.93
N ARG A 8 5.18 4.70 28.74
CA ARG A 8 5.37 6.12 28.42
C ARG A 8 4.95 6.45 26.99
N LEU A 9 4.10 7.47 26.82
CA LEU A 9 3.77 8.01 25.50
C LEU A 9 4.98 8.73 24.90
N LYS A 10 5.41 8.29 23.71
CA LYS A 10 6.47 8.88 22.91
C LYS A 10 6.08 10.32 22.51
N GLY A 11 7.06 11.22 22.40
CA GLY A 11 6.84 12.62 22.01
C GLY A 11 6.19 13.55 23.07
N SER A 12 5.50 13.03 24.08
CA SER A 12 4.76 13.83 25.08
C SER A 12 5.61 14.86 25.86
N ARG A 13 5.07 16.09 26.00
CA ARG A 13 5.64 17.19 26.80
C ARG A 13 4.52 17.96 27.52
N PRO A 14 4.46 17.98 28.87
CA PRO A 14 5.34 17.25 29.80
C PRO A 14 5.22 15.72 29.63
N PRO A 15 6.22 14.93 30.07
CA PRO A 15 6.24 13.49 29.80
C PRO A 15 5.07 12.74 30.44
N ALA A 16 4.23 12.13 29.60
CA ALA A 16 3.09 11.31 29.99
C ALA A 16 3.52 9.85 30.22
N TRP A 17 3.30 9.32 31.44
CA TRP A 17 3.70 7.95 31.79
C TRP A 17 2.94 7.36 32.98
N CYS A 18 2.89 6.04 33.07
CA CYS A 18 2.49 5.31 34.27
C CYS A 18 3.42 4.13 34.57
N ARG A 19 3.25 3.51 35.74
CA ARG A 19 3.90 2.27 36.16
C ARG A 19 2.84 1.32 36.67
N ILE A 20 2.81 0.13 36.10
CA ILE A 20 1.89 -0.95 36.48
C ILE A 20 2.69 -2.17 36.94
N LEU A 21 2.11 -2.94 37.83
CA LEU A 21 2.54 -4.29 38.16
C LEU A 21 1.62 -5.27 37.44
N VAL A 22 2.18 -6.17 36.64
CA VAL A 22 1.46 -7.23 35.91
C VAL A 22 2.12 -8.58 36.17
N ASP A 23 1.42 -9.69 35.99
CA ASP A 23 2.09 -10.99 35.97
C ASP A 23 2.88 -11.14 34.65
N ARG A 24 4.04 -11.82 34.68
CA ARG A 24 4.81 -12.13 33.47
C ARG A 24 4.07 -13.11 32.55
N ASP A 25 3.16 -13.91 33.11
CA ASP A 25 2.46 -14.97 32.38
C ASP A 25 1.19 -14.49 31.66
N ILE A 26 0.89 -13.18 31.67
CA ILE A 26 -0.16 -12.60 30.83
C ILE A 26 0.20 -12.65 29.35
N THR A 27 -0.82 -12.72 28.50
CA THR A 27 -0.65 -12.65 27.04
C THR A 27 -0.59 -11.21 26.55
N PHE A 28 -0.13 -10.99 25.32
CA PHE A 28 -0.14 -9.65 24.72
C PHE A 28 -1.58 -9.09 24.53
N ALA A 29 -2.58 -9.94 24.25
CA ALA A 29 -4.00 -9.55 24.25
C ALA A 29 -4.47 -9.05 25.63
N GLN A 30 -4.05 -9.73 26.70
CA GLN A 30 -4.36 -9.32 28.06
C GLN A 30 -3.64 -8.01 28.44
N LEU A 31 -2.42 -7.82 27.94
CA LEU A 31 -1.71 -6.55 28.06
C LEU A 31 -2.41 -5.43 27.28
N HIS A 32 -2.91 -5.69 26.07
CA HIS A 32 -3.69 -4.74 25.28
C HIS A 32 -4.95 -4.27 26.03
N HIS A 33 -5.75 -5.19 26.61
CA HIS A 33 -6.88 -4.80 27.46
C HIS A 33 -6.47 -3.91 28.65
N ILE A 34 -5.30 -4.17 29.25
CA ILE A 34 -4.74 -3.30 30.30
C ILE A 34 -4.35 -1.92 29.74
N MET A 35 -3.84 -1.85 28.51
CA MET A 35 -3.54 -0.59 27.82
C MET A 35 -4.81 0.20 27.47
N GLN A 36 -5.90 -0.44 27.03
CA GLN A 36 -7.20 0.22 26.81
C GLN A 36 -7.69 0.91 28.09
N LEU A 37 -7.67 0.21 29.23
CA LEU A 37 -8.03 0.78 30.54
C LEU A 37 -7.15 1.97 31.00
N ILE A 38 -6.04 2.26 30.31
CA ILE A 38 -5.11 3.37 30.59
C ILE A 38 -5.25 4.51 29.57
N ILE A 39 -5.70 4.22 28.34
CA ILE A 39 -5.61 5.12 27.18
C ILE A 39 -7.00 5.46 26.60
N ASP A 40 -7.83 4.45 26.36
CA ASP A 40 -9.13 4.57 25.70
C ASP A 40 -10.06 3.42 26.16
N PRO A 41 -11.08 3.70 26.98
CA PRO A 41 -12.01 2.66 27.45
C PRO A 41 -12.99 2.13 26.39
N ASP A 42 -13.12 2.78 25.23
CA ASP A 42 -14.17 2.46 24.25
C ASP A 42 -13.72 1.43 23.18
N ASP A 43 -12.44 1.08 23.12
CA ASP A 43 -11.84 0.03 22.26
C ASP A 43 -12.22 0.15 20.77
N ILE A 44 -12.02 1.36 20.22
CA ILE A 44 -12.46 1.74 18.87
C ILE A 44 -11.36 1.78 17.80
N HIS A 45 -10.10 1.51 18.15
CA HIS A 45 -8.94 1.57 17.26
C HIS A 45 -8.09 0.30 17.26
N LEU A 46 -7.44 0.00 16.13
CA LEU A 46 -6.48 -1.11 16.03
C LEU A 46 -5.20 -0.83 16.82
N HIS A 47 -4.51 -1.90 17.19
CA HIS A 47 -3.22 -1.86 17.87
C HIS A 47 -2.25 -2.94 17.38
N GLN A 48 -1.00 -2.80 17.78
CA GLN A 48 0.04 -3.82 17.59
C GLN A 48 1.18 -3.61 18.59
N PHE A 49 1.84 -4.71 18.97
CA PHE A 49 3.09 -4.69 19.71
C PHE A 49 4.26 -4.98 18.77
N GLU A 50 5.32 -4.21 18.93
CA GLU A 50 6.59 -4.33 18.23
C GLU A 50 7.66 -4.73 19.26
N VAL A 51 8.32 -5.88 19.06
CA VAL A 51 9.35 -6.41 19.97
C VAL A 51 10.68 -6.51 19.22
N PRO A 52 11.79 -5.97 19.75
CA PRO A 52 13.01 -5.77 18.95
C PRO A 52 13.86 -7.01 18.68
N HIS A 53 13.61 -8.14 19.36
CA HIS A 53 14.45 -9.35 19.27
C HIS A 53 13.63 -10.64 19.43
N ILE A 54 14.02 -11.71 18.72
CA ILE A 54 13.50 -13.08 18.90
C ILE A 54 14.24 -13.77 20.06
N PRO A 55 13.53 -14.24 21.12
CA PRO A 55 14.14 -15.02 22.19
C PRO A 55 14.70 -16.36 21.70
N GLU A 56 15.82 -16.83 22.26
CA GLU A 56 16.44 -18.11 21.88
C GLU A 56 15.46 -19.28 21.97
N SER A 57 14.60 -19.28 22.99
CA SER A 57 13.55 -20.28 23.22
C SER A 57 12.47 -20.36 22.14
N LYS A 58 12.44 -19.44 21.17
CA LYS A 58 11.51 -19.47 20.04
C LYS A 58 12.18 -19.64 18.68
N ARG A 59 13.51 -19.63 18.56
CA ARG A 59 14.21 -19.69 17.25
C ARG A 59 13.78 -20.89 16.37
N GLU A 60 13.67 -22.09 16.94
CA GLU A 60 13.23 -23.30 16.22
C GLU A 60 11.81 -23.15 15.61
N GLN A 61 10.93 -22.34 16.21
CA GLN A 61 9.57 -22.07 15.70
C GLN A 61 9.56 -21.21 14.43
N PHE A 62 10.64 -20.47 14.18
CA PHE A 62 10.85 -19.64 12.98
C PHE A 62 11.67 -20.39 11.92
N GLU A 63 12.66 -21.20 12.32
CA GLU A 63 13.51 -21.97 11.40
C GLU A 63 12.74 -23.03 10.59
N GLY A 64 11.63 -23.57 11.13
CA GLY A 64 10.84 -24.64 10.51
C GLY A 64 9.71 -24.23 9.56
N LYS A 65 9.39 -22.93 9.42
CA LYS A 65 8.25 -22.46 8.59
C LYS A 65 8.63 -21.97 7.19
N SER A 66 9.91 -21.96 6.87
CA SER A 66 10.45 -21.63 5.53
C SER A 66 10.17 -22.70 4.47
N GLY A 67 9.80 -23.93 4.86
CA GLY A 67 9.76 -25.09 3.97
C GLY A 67 8.48 -25.32 3.15
N GLU A 68 7.32 -24.80 3.57
CA GLU A 68 6.02 -25.09 2.94
C GLU A 68 5.35 -23.88 2.25
N HIS A 69 6.07 -22.77 2.09
CA HIS A 69 5.66 -21.63 1.23
C HIS A 69 6.70 -21.34 0.11
N ALA A 70 7.60 -22.29 -0.14
CA ALA A 70 8.74 -22.15 -1.03
C ALA A 70 8.39 -22.06 -2.54
N ASP A 71 7.14 -22.35 -2.93
CA ASP A 71 6.64 -22.16 -4.30
C ASP A 71 6.09 -20.73 -4.53
N SER A 72 6.16 -19.84 -3.53
CA SER A 72 6.10 -18.39 -3.74
C SER A 72 7.47 -17.80 -3.44
N LEU A 73 8.08 -17.12 -4.41
CA LEU A 73 9.48 -16.65 -4.36
C LEU A 73 9.76 -15.56 -3.29
N PHE A 74 8.73 -15.04 -2.64
CA PHE A 74 8.81 -13.96 -1.65
C PHE A 74 8.76 -14.46 -0.20
N GLY A 75 9.78 -15.23 0.18
CA GLY A 75 10.03 -15.61 1.57
C GLY A 75 10.74 -14.50 2.35
N SER A 76 10.01 -13.86 3.27
CA SER A 76 10.55 -13.06 4.38
C SER A 76 11.34 -11.78 4.04
N PHE A 77 10.66 -10.68 3.70
CA PHE A 77 11.16 -9.34 3.97
C PHE A 77 10.06 -8.40 4.50
N SER A 78 10.33 -7.79 5.66
CA SER A 78 9.55 -6.69 6.23
C SER A 78 10.49 -5.48 6.37
N PRO A 79 10.13 -4.27 5.93
CA PRO A 79 11.01 -3.11 5.92
C PRO A 79 11.34 -2.53 7.31
N PHE A 80 10.99 -3.24 8.40
CA PHE A 80 11.15 -2.82 9.79
C PHE A 80 12.28 -3.55 10.54
N GLY A 81 13.09 -4.38 9.85
CA GLY A 81 14.20 -5.14 10.44
C GLY A 81 13.75 -6.31 11.33
N ASP A 82 14.64 -6.76 12.22
CA ASP A 82 14.55 -7.90 13.16
C ASP A 82 13.37 -7.88 14.19
N LYS A 83 12.35 -7.05 13.94
CA LYS A 83 11.24 -6.77 14.83
C LYS A 83 10.11 -7.78 14.62
N VAL A 84 9.74 -8.47 15.71
CA VAL A 84 8.55 -9.31 15.70
C VAL A 84 7.33 -8.46 16.01
N LEU A 85 6.31 -8.62 15.17
CA LEU A 85 4.98 -8.04 15.39
C LEU A 85 4.11 -9.05 16.13
N ILE A 86 3.46 -8.60 17.20
CA ILE A 86 2.50 -9.38 17.99
C ILE A 86 1.19 -8.61 18.03
N GLY A 87 0.08 -9.27 17.68
CA GLY A 87 -1.24 -8.66 17.54
C GLY A 87 -2.28 -9.69 17.12
N ASP A 88 -3.49 -9.23 16.77
CA ASP A 88 -4.54 -10.09 16.24
C ASP A 88 -4.09 -10.73 14.91
N GLN A 89 -4.10 -12.07 14.82
CA GLN A 89 -3.72 -12.80 13.60
C GLN A 89 -4.61 -12.50 12.39
N ASN A 90 -5.81 -11.97 12.61
CA ASN A 90 -6.68 -11.51 11.53
C ASN A 90 -6.16 -10.20 10.92
N ILE A 91 -5.40 -9.38 11.68
CA ILE A 91 -4.60 -8.28 11.15
C ILE A 91 -3.39 -8.87 10.42
N LYS A 92 -3.64 -9.42 9.23
CA LYS A 92 -2.59 -9.57 8.22
C LYS A 92 -2.14 -8.17 7.86
N GLY A 93 -1.00 -7.76 8.38
CA GLY A 93 -0.30 -6.58 7.86
C GLY A 93 0.03 -6.83 6.39
N ILE A 94 -0.76 -6.24 5.49
CA ILE A 94 -0.36 -6.06 4.10
C ILE A 94 0.70 -4.97 4.10
N ASP A 95 1.95 -5.40 4.30
CA ASP A 95 3.06 -4.68 3.69
C ASP A 95 3.19 -5.15 2.22
N LEU A 96 3.66 -4.26 1.36
CA LEU A 96 3.68 -4.43 -0.10
C LEU A 96 4.68 -5.48 -0.60
N PHE A 97 5.35 -6.19 0.31
CA PHE A 97 6.48 -7.10 0.05
C PHE A 97 6.30 -8.52 0.62
N GLY A 98 5.09 -8.86 1.06
CA GLY A 98 4.76 -10.18 1.61
C GLY A 98 4.42 -10.15 3.10
N GLN A 99 3.93 -11.28 3.59
CA GLN A 99 3.37 -11.37 4.94
C GLN A 99 4.45 -11.15 6.01
N THR A 100 4.42 -10.01 6.70
CA THR A 100 5.15 -9.89 7.97
C THR A 100 4.51 -10.83 8.98
N LEU A 101 5.29 -11.69 9.62
CA LEU A 101 4.78 -12.70 10.55
C LEU A 101 4.24 -12.04 11.83
N VAL A 102 2.94 -11.76 11.86
CA VAL A 102 2.22 -11.33 13.08
C VAL A 102 1.92 -12.56 13.93
N LEU A 103 2.50 -12.62 15.13
CA LEU A 103 2.21 -13.66 16.11
C LEU A 103 0.92 -13.37 16.88
N ASP A 104 0.20 -14.43 17.24
CA ASP A 104 -1.07 -14.35 17.96
C ASP A 104 -0.90 -13.78 19.37
N GLU A 105 -1.41 -12.57 19.60
CA GLU A 105 -1.41 -11.97 20.92
C GLU A 105 -2.24 -12.74 21.98
N GLU A 106 -3.13 -13.66 21.58
CA GLU A 106 -3.80 -14.58 22.51
C GLU A 106 -2.89 -15.74 22.97
N GLN A 107 -1.85 -16.12 22.22
CA GLN A 107 -0.90 -17.17 22.62
C GLN A 107 0.37 -16.61 23.25
N GLU A 108 0.89 -15.51 22.69
CA GLU A 108 2.21 -14.99 23.06
C GLU A 108 2.19 -14.34 24.45
N LYS A 109 3.05 -14.83 25.36
CA LYS A 109 3.14 -14.32 26.73
C LYS A 109 4.22 -13.27 26.89
N LEU A 110 3.91 -12.23 27.65
CA LEU A 110 4.82 -11.10 27.92
C LEU A 110 6.20 -11.55 28.42
N GLY A 111 6.23 -12.49 29.38
CA GLY A 111 7.44 -13.02 29.98
C GLY A 111 8.21 -14.04 29.16
N GLU A 112 7.74 -14.42 27.97
CA GLU A 112 8.54 -15.15 26.98
C GLU A 112 9.41 -14.20 26.15
N TRP A 113 8.91 -12.97 25.92
CA TRP A 113 9.52 -11.95 25.07
C TRP A 113 10.36 -10.91 25.82
N LEU A 114 9.88 -10.42 26.96
CA LEU A 114 10.62 -9.52 27.84
C LEU A 114 11.15 -10.36 29.01
N GLN A 115 12.41 -10.78 28.95
CA GLN A 115 13.00 -11.74 29.89
C GLN A 115 13.85 -11.06 30.98
N HIS A 116 14.30 -9.83 30.75
CA HIS A 116 15.27 -9.12 31.57
C HIS A 116 14.80 -7.70 31.94
N VAL A 117 15.40 -7.14 33.00
CA VAL A 117 15.19 -5.74 33.39
C VAL A 117 15.93 -4.85 32.40
N GLY A 118 15.20 -3.91 31.79
CA GLY A 118 15.66 -3.06 30.69
C GLY A 118 15.04 -3.43 29.34
N ASP A 119 14.42 -4.61 29.20
CA ASP A 119 13.76 -5.02 27.97
C ASP A 119 12.57 -4.08 27.65
N THR A 120 12.38 -3.82 26.36
CA THR A 120 11.34 -2.92 25.86
C THR A 120 10.53 -3.53 24.73
N CYS A 121 9.24 -3.20 24.68
CA CYS A 121 8.42 -3.29 23.48
C CYS A 121 7.74 -1.94 23.20
N VAL A 122 7.34 -1.71 21.96
CA VAL A 122 6.52 -0.56 21.57
C VAL A 122 5.09 -1.04 21.33
N TYR A 123 4.14 -0.48 22.07
CA TYR A 123 2.72 -0.64 21.80
C TYR A 123 2.24 0.55 20.98
N THR A 124 1.77 0.30 19.76
CA THR A 124 1.16 1.34 18.92
C THR A 124 -0.35 1.19 19.03
N TYR A 125 -1.04 2.26 19.41
CA TYR A 125 -2.50 2.38 19.42
C TYR A 125 -2.93 3.51 18.48
N ASP A 126 -4.03 3.32 17.76
CA ASP A 126 -4.48 4.22 16.69
C ASP A 126 -3.36 4.51 15.68
N PHE A 127 -3.24 3.64 14.67
CA PHE A 127 -2.25 3.78 13.60
C PHE A 127 -2.35 5.09 12.80
N GLY A 128 -3.46 5.84 12.91
CA GLY A 128 -3.60 7.16 12.27
C GLY A 128 -3.06 8.33 13.08
N LEU A 129 -2.97 8.18 14.41
CA LEU A 129 -2.29 9.13 15.30
C LEU A 129 -0.88 8.66 15.69
N GLU A 130 -0.55 7.40 15.38
CA GLU A 130 0.69 6.71 15.79
C GLU A 130 1.01 6.92 17.28
N LEU A 131 0.03 6.68 18.16
CA LEU A 131 0.24 6.83 19.59
C LEU A 131 1.11 5.67 20.08
N GLN A 132 2.42 5.88 20.00
CA GLN A 132 3.44 4.92 20.40
C GLN A 132 3.73 5.03 21.90
N TYR A 133 3.39 3.98 22.62
CA TYR A 133 3.68 3.78 24.02
C TYR A 133 4.90 2.87 24.15
N VAL A 134 5.98 3.38 24.74
CA VAL A 134 7.15 2.56 25.05
C VAL A 134 6.91 1.90 26.40
N LEU A 135 6.91 0.57 26.42
CA LEU A 135 6.83 -0.27 27.59
C LEU A 135 8.24 -0.74 27.94
N GLU A 136 8.64 -0.60 29.21
CA GLU A 136 9.98 -0.94 29.69
C GLU A 136 9.89 -1.72 31.02
N VAL A 137 10.54 -2.89 31.10
CA VAL A 137 10.63 -3.68 32.34
C VAL A 137 11.59 -2.99 33.31
N LYS A 138 11.07 -2.44 34.41
CA LYS A 138 11.86 -1.76 35.45
C LYS A 138 12.28 -2.64 36.62
N ALA A 139 11.52 -3.69 36.91
CA ALA A 139 11.85 -4.68 37.93
C ALA A 139 11.09 -5.98 37.67
N ILE A 140 11.66 -7.10 38.12
CA ILE A 140 10.98 -8.39 38.22
C ILE A 140 10.92 -8.72 39.72
N LEU A 141 9.72 -8.95 40.24
CA LEU A 141 9.39 -9.01 41.66
C LEU A 141 8.66 -10.30 42.02
N GLU A 142 8.83 -10.78 43.25
CA GLU A 142 8.02 -11.86 43.79
C GLU A 142 6.56 -11.41 44.02
N PRO A 143 5.56 -12.28 43.76
CA PRO A 143 4.15 -11.94 43.95
C PRO A 143 3.82 -11.77 45.44
N GLN A 144 3.15 -10.66 45.76
CA GLN A 144 2.74 -10.34 47.13
C GLN A 144 1.37 -10.95 47.41
N ARG A 145 1.27 -11.84 48.42
CA ARG A 145 0.06 -12.64 48.72
C ARG A 145 -1.23 -11.84 48.93
N GLU A 146 -1.12 -10.58 49.35
CA GLU A 146 -2.25 -9.69 49.66
C GLU A 146 -2.59 -8.74 48.50
N LYS A 147 -1.90 -8.83 47.37
CA LYS A 147 -2.00 -7.88 46.26
C LYS A 147 -2.57 -8.54 45.01
N VAL A 148 -3.59 -7.89 44.43
CA VAL A 148 -4.17 -8.30 43.15
C VAL A 148 -3.45 -7.59 42.00
N TYR A 149 -3.26 -8.32 40.90
CA TYR A 149 -2.62 -7.86 39.67
C TYR A 149 -3.60 -8.03 38.49
N PRO A 150 -3.57 -7.16 37.46
CA PRO A 150 -2.70 -6.00 37.32
C PRO A 150 -3.04 -4.86 38.30
N CYS A 151 -2.09 -3.97 38.60
CA CYS A 151 -2.37 -2.75 39.36
C CYS A 151 -1.43 -1.59 39.03
N CYS A 152 -1.97 -0.36 38.93
CA CYS A 152 -1.16 0.85 38.77
C CYS A 152 -0.55 1.27 40.11
N ILE A 153 0.76 1.54 40.12
CA ILE A 153 1.51 1.93 41.32
C ILE A 153 2.01 3.38 41.29
N LYS A 154 2.10 4.00 40.10
CA LYS A 154 2.51 5.41 39.95
C LYS A 154 2.10 5.94 38.59
N ALA A 155 1.67 7.20 38.48
CA ALA A 155 1.29 7.82 37.21
C ALA A 155 1.63 9.31 37.14
N ASN A 156 1.73 9.82 35.90
CA ASN A 156 1.95 11.20 35.53
C ASN A 156 1.26 11.47 34.18
N TRP A 157 -0.08 11.61 34.24
CA TRP A 157 -1.10 11.93 33.21
C TRP A 157 -1.04 11.30 31.80
N LEU A 158 -2.21 10.80 31.35
CA LEU A 158 -2.62 10.54 29.95
C LEU A 158 -4.10 10.98 29.80
N PRO A 159 -4.57 11.37 28.60
CA PRO A 159 -5.90 11.95 28.44
C PRO A 159 -7.01 10.89 28.27
N ALA A 160 -7.61 10.46 29.38
CA ALA A 160 -8.98 9.96 29.45
C ALA A 160 -9.65 10.50 30.73
N GLN A 161 -10.98 10.58 30.75
CA GLN A 161 -11.72 11.50 31.64
C GLN A 161 -11.77 11.06 33.12
N ASP A 162 -12.23 12.00 33.97
CA ASP A 162 -12.22 11.91 35.43
C ASP A 162 -12.79 10.62 36.06
N LYS A 163 -11.99 10.04 36.98
CA LYS A 163 -12.38 9.31 38.20
C LYS A 163 -13.65 8.45 38.15
N VAL A 164 -13.45 7.14 38.03
CA VAL A 164 -14.18 6.17 38.89
C VAL A 164 -13.18 5.26 39.59
N ALA A 165 -13.35 5.08 40.90
CA ALA A 165 -12.35 4.46 41.76
C ALA A 165 -12.46 2.93 41.79
N ASN A 166 -11.34 2.26 41.49
CA ASN A 166 -10.77 1.03 42.09
C ASN A 166 -11.67 -0.18 42.46
N GLN A 167 -12.93 -0.23 42.04
CA GLN A 167 -13.86 -1.33 42.32
C GLN A 167 -14.45 -1.88 41.01
N GLN A 168 -15.00 -1.03 40.14
CA GLN A 168 -15.32 -1.40 38.75
C GLN A 168 -14.09 -1.91 37.98
N TRP A 169 -12.92 -1.32 38.23
CA TRP A 169 -11.65 -1.74 37.62
C TRP A 169 -11.29 -3.19 37.99
N GLN A 170 -11.54 -3.60 39.24
CA GLN A 170 -11.35 -4.99 39.69
C GLN A 170 -12.45 -5.91 39.14
N GLU A 171 -13.69 -5.46 39.06
CA GLU A 171 -14.80 -6.25 38.52
C GLU A 171 -14.64 -6.55 37.02
N GLU A 172 -14.17 -5.59 36.21
CA GLU A 172 -13.96 -5.78 34.77
C GLU A 172 -12.75 -6.68 34.49
N LEU A 173 -11.65 -6.52 35.23
CA LEU A 173 -10.53 -7.47 35.19
C LEU A 173 -11.00 -8.88 35.55
N ASN A 174 -11.78 -9.04 36.62
CA ASN A 174 -12.35 -10.33 37.01
C ASN A 174 -13.27 -10.92 35.92
N ARG A 175 -14.03 -10.12 35.15
CA ARG A 175 -14.82 -10.59 34.00
C ARG A 175 -13.94 -11.10 32.86
N ILE A 176 -12.89 -10.35 32.51
CA ILE A 176 -11.96 -10.70 31.44
C ILE A 176 -11.24 -12.01 31.76
N PHE A 177 -10.75 -12.16 33.00
CA PHE A 177 -10.04 -13.39 33.42
C PHE A 177 -10.94 -14.58 33.79
N ALA A 178 -12.25 -14.38 34.02
CA ALA A 178 -13.19 -15.46 34.36
C ALA A 178 -13.49 -16.46 33.23
N LYS A 179 -13.19 -16.14 31.96
CA LYS A 179 -13.54 -17.00 30.81
C LYS A 179 -12.78 -18.35 30.72
N ARG A 180 -11.81 -18.63 31.60
CA ARG A 180 -11.04 -19.91 31.61
C ARG A 180 -11.48 -20.96 32.63
N GLN A 181 -12.51 -20.70 33.46
CA GLN A 181 -13.06 -21.72 34.39
C GLN A 181 -14.59 -21.85 34.28
N LYS A 182 -15.07 -22.65 33.32
CA LYS A 182 -16.33 -23.41 33.42
C LYS A 182 -16.47 -24.48 32.34
N GLY A 183 -15.55 -25.45 32.37
CA GLY A 183 -15.95 -26.84 32.13
C GLY A 183 -16.58 -27.41 33.41
N LEU A 184 -17.62 -28.23 33.24
CA LEU A 184 -18.40 -28.95 34.27
C LEU A 184 -19.44 -28.16 35.11
N ASN A 185 -20.63 -28.76 35.09
CA ASN A 185 -21.77 -28.66 36.00
C ASN A 185 -22.74 -27.47 35.89
N SER A 186 -24.01 -27.84 35.76
CA SER A 186 -25.21 -27.07 35.42
C SER A 186 -26.06 -26.76 36.68
N PRO A 187 -27.38 -26.48 36.60
CA PRO A 187 -28.04 -25.33 35.96
C PRO A 187 -28.96 -24.57 36.94
N GLN A 188 -29.11 -23.23 36.80
CA GLN A 188 -30.18 -22.36 37.39
C GLN A 188 -29.79 -20.88 37.15
N PHE A 189 -30.66 -19.87 36.97
CA PHE A 189 -32.13 -19.77 37.03
C PHE A 189 -32.64 -18.86 35.88
N LEU A 190 -33.89 -19.08 35.45
CA LEU A 190 -34.69 -18.10 34.69
C LEU A 190 -35.35 -17.08 35.64
N GLN A 191 -35.89 -15.99 35.06
CA GLN A 191 -36.79 -14.97 35.65
C GLN A 191 -36.17 -13.84 36.49
N GLN A 192 -36.02 -12.67 35.87
CA GLN A 192 -36.61 -11.41 36.35
C GLN A 192 -36.59 -10.36 35.22
N ARG A 193 -37.67 -10.26 34.45
CA ARG A 193 -37.89 -9.18 33.47
C ARG A 193 -39.37 -8.82 33.36
N THR A 194 -39.93 -8.36 34.47
CA THR A 194 -41.28 -7.79 34.54
C THR A 194 -41.36 -6.81 35.71
N GLN A 195 -41.22 -5.51 35.39
CA GLN A 195 -41.86 -4.35 36.02
C GLN A 195 -41.00 -3.09 35.81
N MET A 196 -41.25 -2.38 34.72
CA MET A 196 -41.28 -0.92 34.70
C MET A 196 -42.08 -0.47 33.48
N SER A 197 -43.16 0.27 33.73
CA SER A 197 -44.07 0.81 32.71
C SER A 197 -43.50 2.11 32.12
N PRO A 198 -43.98 2.55 30.93
CA PRO A 198 -43.32 3.61 30.18
C PRO A 198 -43.75 5.00 30.67
N ASP A 199 -42.79 5.85 31.02
CA ASP A 199 -43.03 7.29 31.11
C ASP A 199 -42.73 7.96 29.76
N SER A 200 -43.77 8.57 29.21
CA SER A 200 -43.76 9.24 27.92
C SER A 200 -43.31 10.69 28.05
N THR A 201 -42.11 11.03 27.55
CA THR A 201 -41.82 12.33 26.92
C THR A 201 -40.42 12.34 26.32
N PHE A 202 -40.31 12.14 25.01
CA PHE A 202 -39.30 12.75 24.11
C PHE A 202 -39.64 12.36 22.66
N GLN A 203 -40.80 12.84 22.19
CA GLN A 203 -40.97 13.08 20.75
C GLN A 203 -40.19 14.35 20.37
N ASP A 204 -39.96 14.54 19.07
CA ASP A 204 -39.30 15.70 18.47
C ASP A 204 -37.81 15.89 18.76
N ARG A 205 -37.01 14.96 18.21
CA ARG A 205 -35.95 15.40 17.30
C ARG A 205 -36.30 15.00 15.87
N ALA A 206 -36.94 15.95 15.19
CA ALA A 206 -37.14 15.90 13.75
C ALA A 206 -35.81 15.67 13.02
N THR A 207 -35.91 15.05 11.85
CA THR A 207 -34.81 14.74 10.95
C THR A 207 -33.96 15.99 10.66
N GLN A 208 -32.82 16.13 11.33
CA GLN A 208 -31.77 17.01 10.85
C GLN A 208 -31.19 16.36 9.59
N THR A 209 -31.72 16.74 8.42
CA THR A 209 -30.99 16.65 7.17
C THR A 209 -29.75 17.52 7.33
N VAL A 210 -28.65 16.89 7.74
CA VAL A 210 -27.31 17.49 7.70
C VAL A 210 -27.05 17.84 6.24
N GLU A 211 -26.94 19.12 5.93
CA GLU A 211 -26.49 19.56 4.61
C GLU A 211 -25.10 18.99 4.37
N MET A 212 -25.02 18.08 3.41
CA MET A 212 -23.84 17.30 3.15
C MET A 212 -22.89 18.11 2.29
N ASN A 213 -21.62 18.18 2.67
CA ASN A 213 -20.63 18.88 1.86
C ASN A 213 -20.48 18.20 0.49
N GLU A 214 -20.09 18.97 -0.54
CA GLU A 214 -20.03 18.47 -1.92
C GLU A 214 -19.10 17.27 -2.06
N GLN A 215 -17.98 17.28 -1.32
CA GLN A 215 -17.00 16.19 -1.31
C GLN A 215 -17.64 14.86 -0.88
N ASP A 216 -18.38 14.82 0.23
CA ASP A 216 -19.06 13.62 0.71
C ASP A 216 -20.20 13.16 -0.22
N VAL A 217 -20.78 14.05 -1.04
CA VAL A 217 -21.70 13.66 -2.13
C VAL A 217 -20.96 12.87 -3.20
N ILE A 218 -19.80 13.33 -3.66
CA ILE A 218 -18.96 12.61 -4.66
C ILE A 218 -18.63 11.22 -4.15
N TRP A 219 -18.08 11.12 -2.94
CA TRP A 219 -17.66 9.84 -2.38
C TRP A 219 -18.84 8.88 -2.19
N ARG A 220 -20.01 9.36 -1.72
CA ARG A 220 -21.20 8.50 -1.64
C ARG A 220 -21.65 7.96 -2.99
N GLN A 221 -21.62 8.77 -4.04
CA GLN A 221 -21.98 8.33 -5.38
C GLN A 221 -21.03 7.23 -5.88
N LEU A 222 -19.73 7.36 -5.59
CA LEU A 222 -18.75 6.31 -5.90
C LEU A 222 -19.01 5.02 -5.10
N PHE A 223 -19.16 5.11 -3.78
CA PHE A 223 -19.43 3.93 -2.94
C PHE A 223 -20.75 3.23 -3.34
N GLU A 224 -21.78 4.00 -3.73
CA GLU A 224 -23.04 3.44 -4.23
C GLU A 224 -22.85 2.70 -5.57
N ALA A 225 -22.16 3.30 -6.54
CA ALA A 225 -21.85 2.65 -7.81
C ALA A 225 -20.99 1.37 -7.61
N ALA A 226 -20.02 1.41 -6.70
CA ALA A 226 -19.20 0.25 -6.34
C ALA A 226 -20.03 -0.86 -5.66
N ASN A 227 -20.97 -0.49 -4.76
CA ASN A 227 -21.89 -1.45 -4.13
C ASN A 227 -22.79 -2.13 -5.18
N GLN A 228 -23.29 -1.38 -6.17
CA GLN A 228 -24.12 -1.92 -7.25
C GLN A 228 -23.33 -2.86 -8.18
N TYR A 229 -22.09 -2.48 -8.56
CA TYR A 229 -21.19 -3.33 -9.33
C TYR A 229 -20.87 -4.65 -8.59
N LYS A 230 -20.56 -4.55 -7.30
CA LYS A 230 -20.31 -5.71 -6.43
C LYS A 230 -21.54 -6.62 -6.28
N ALA A 231 -22.74 -6.04 -6.18
CA ALA A 231 -23.99 -6.80 -6.10
C ALA A 231 -24.34 -7.51 -7.41
N LEU A 232 -23.87 -6.97 -8.55
CA LEU A 232 -23.93 -7.65 -9.86
C LEU A 232 -22.97 -8.85 -9.90
N ALA A 233 -21.81 -8.77 -9.25
CA ALA A 233 -20.77 -9.80 -9.19
C ALA A 233 -20.37 -10.38 -10.58
N PRO A 234 -19.95 -9.52 -11.54
CA PRO A 234 -19.76 -9.92 -12.93
C PRO A 234 -18.65 -10.94 -13.16
N TRP A 235 -17.68 -11.04 -12.24
CA TRP A 235 -16.66 -12.09 -12.20
C TRP A 235 -17.21 -13.52 -12.05
N GLN A 236 -18.52 -13.70 -11.91
CA GLN A 236 -19.20 -15.00 -12.01
C GLN A 236 -19.44 -15.47 -13.46
N TRP A 237 -19.27 -14.59 -14.46
CA TRP A 237 -19.42 -14.92 -15.89
C TRP A 237 -18.49 -14.12 -16.83
N MET A 238 -17.59 -13.30 -16.27
CA MET A 238 -16.57 -12.53 -16.99
C MET A 238 -15.22 -12.71 -16.31
N SER A 239 -14.18 -12.66 -17.12
CA SER A 239 -12.77 -12.81 -16.80
C SER A 239 -12.00 -11.50 -16.98
N ASP A 240 -10.70 -11.52 -16.71
CA ASP A 240 -9.77 -10.43 -16.99
C ASP A 240 -9.46 -10.26 -18.49
N VAL A 241 -9.79 -11.24 -19.34
CA VAL A 241 -9.68 -11.11 -20.81
C VAL A 241 -10.93 -10.50 -21.46
N ASP A 242 -12.07 -10.43 -20.76
CA ASP A 242 -13.34 -9.85 -21.23
C ASP A 242 -13.34 -8.30 -21.20
N ASN A 243 -12.40 -7.72 -21.93
CA ASN A 243 -12.08 -6.30 -21.90
C ASN A 243 -13.03 -5.46 -22.76
N PHE A 244 -13.38 -4.28 -22.24
CA PHE A 244 -14.18 -3.27 -22.96
C PHE A 244 -13.72 -1.86 -22.62
N ALA A 245 -14.11 -0.87 -23.43
CA ALA A 245 -13.72 0.52 -23.23
C ALA A 245 -14.88 1.41 -22.77
N ILE A 246 -14.56 2.44 -22.00
CA ILE A 246 -15.48 3.52 -21.64
C ILE A 246 -14.79 4.85 -21.97
N VAL A 247 -15.37 5.63 -22.88
CA VAL A 247 -14.86 6.92 -23.31
C VAL A 247 -15.71 8.03 -22.70
N ASP A 248 -15.17 8.67 -21.68
CA ASP A 248 -15.83 9.79 -20.99
C ASP A 248 -15.57 11.10 -21.74
N GLY A 249 -16.45 11.42 -22.69
CA GLY A 249 -16.39 12.67 -23.45
C GLY A 249 -16.38 13.95 -22.60
N GLN A 250 -16.83 13.90 -21.33
CA GLN A 250 -16.75 15.04 -20.42
C GLN A 250 -15.30 15.41 -20.06
N THR A 251 -14.43 14.42 -19.90
CA THR A 251 -13.01 14.58 -19.56
C THR A 251 -12.07 14.37 -20.76
N GLY A 252 -12.57 13.73 -21.83
CA GLY A 252 -11.75 13.22 -22.92
C GLY A 252 -10.99 11.93 -22.57
N GLN A 253 -11.23 11.35 -21.38
CA GLN A 253 -10.48 10.20 -20.89
C GLN A 253 -11.10 8.88 -21.35
N THR A 254 -10.27 8.00 -21.89
CA THR A 254 -10.61 6.60 -22.17
C THR A 254 -10.15 5.72 -21.03
N GLY A 255 -11.05 4.89 -20.49
CA GLY A 255 -10.76 3.81 -19.57
C GLY A 255 -10.93 2.45 -20.26
N TYR A 256 -9.86 1.66 -20.31
CA TYR A 256 -9.89 0.26 -20.72
C TYR A 256 -10.17 -0.60 -19.47
N CYS A 257 -11.23 -1.39 -19.52
CA CYS A 257 -11.89 -1.94 -18.34
C CYS A 257 -11.70 -3.45 -18.24
N CYS A 258 -11.19 -3.91 -17.09
CA CYS A 258 -10.95 -5.33 -16.79
C CYS A 258 -11.79 -5.75 -15.58
N VAL A 259 -12.45 -6.92 -15.65
CA VAL A 259 -13.18 -7.50 -14.52
C VAL A 259 -12.24 -8.41 -13.73
N LEU A 260 -12.17 -8.24 -12.41
CA LEU A 260 -11.36 -9.10 -11.53
C LEU A 260 -12.26 -9.97 -10.65
N GLY A 261 -11.91 -11.26 -10.52
CA GLY A 261 -12.52 -12.15 -9.52
C GLY A 261 -12.69 -13.62 -9.93
N GLU A 262 -12.48 -13.99 -11.20
CA GLU A 262 -12.65 -15.38 -11.64
C GLU A 262 -11.73 -16.35 -10.87
N GLY A 263 -10.44 -15.98 -10.71
CA GLY A 263 -9.46 -16.72 -9.92
C GLY A 263 -9.68 -16.68 -8.39
N GLY A 264 -10.73 -16.01 -7.89
CA GLY A 264 -11.15 -16.02 -6.49
C GLY A 264 -10.26 -15.28 -5.47
N ASN A 265 -9.07 -14.82 -5.86
CA ASN A 265 -8.12 -14.17 -4.94
C ASN A 265 -8.41 -12.67 -4.73
N VAL A 266 -8.77 -11.94 -5.80
CA VAL A 266 -9.07 -10.50 -5.78
C VAL A 266 -10.36 -10.25 -6.55
N TYR A 267 -11.36 -9.69 -5.87
CA TYR A 267 -12.62 -9.27 -6.49
C TYR A 267 -12.60 -7.77 -6.74
N GLY A 268 -12.89 -7.32 -7.95
CA GLY A 268 -12.76 -5.90 -8.27
C GLY A 268 -12.93 -5.55 -9.74
N PHE A 269 -12.51 -4.34 -10.08
CA PHE A 269 -12.61 -3.75 -11.40
C PHE A 269 -11.48 -2.75 -11.63
N VAL A 270 -10.73 -2.94 -12.71
CA VAL A 270 -9.61 -2.08 -13.10
C VAL A 270 -10.01 -1.21 -14.28
N ILE A 271 -9.61 0.05 -14.25
CA ILE A 271 -9.78 1.02 -15.32
C ILE A 271 -8.40 1.57 -15.69
N LEU A 272 -7.82 1.03 -16.76
CA LEU A 272 -6.52 1.45 -17.30
C LEU A 272 -6.70 2.71 -18.17
N LEU A 273 -5.88 3.74 -17.95
CA LEU A 273 -6.18 5.10 -18.41
C LEU A 273 -5.39 5.52 -19.66
N GLY A 274 -6.10 5.84 -20.74
CA GLY A 274 -5.54 6.38 -21.98
C GLY A 274 -4.60 5.42 -22.73
N ASN A 275 -3.75 5.96 -23.62
CA ASN A 275 -2.80 5.15 -24.40
C ASN A 275 -1.81 4.40 -23.50
N GLU A 276 -1.37 5.00 -22.40
CA GLU A 276 -0.52 4.35 -21.41
C GLU A 276 -1.24 3.17 -20.76
N GLY A 277 -2.53 3.32 -20.42
CA GLY A 277 -3.36 2.21 -19.94
C GLY A 277 -3.58 1.10 -20.97
N LEU A 278 -3.73 1.43 -22.26
CA LEU A 278 -3.79 0.43 -23.32
C LEU A 278 -2.44 -0.31 -23.47
N ARG A 279 -1.33 0.42 -23.38
CA ARG A 279 0.03 -0.16 -23.33
C ARG A 279 0.18 -1.07 -22.11
N SER A 280 -0.29 -0.66 -20.93
CA SER A 280 -0.36 -1.48 -19.71
C SER A 280 -1.13 -2.78 -19.97
N LEU A 281 -2.33 -2.70 -20.57
CA LEU A 281 -3.18 -3.86 -20.85
C LEU A 281 -2.49 -4.88 -21.76
N ILE A 282 -1.92 -4.42 -22.87
CA ILE A 282 -1.24 -5.30 -23.83
C ILE A 282 0.01 -5.90 -23.19
N MET A 283 0.78 -5.13 -22.41
CA MET A 283 1.96 -5.64 -21.71
C MET A 283 1.63 -6.68 -20.64
N MET A 284 0.49 -6.57 -19.94
CA MET A 284 0.04 -7.59 -18.97
C MET A 284 -0.48 -8.89 -19.63
N GLN A 285 -0.86 -8.84 -20.90
CA GLN A 285 -1.21 -10.02 -21.70
C GLN A 285 0.02 -10.77 -22.23
N HIS A 286 1.22 -10.20 -22.06
CA HIS A 286 2.50 -10.84 -22.31
C HIS A 286 3.15 -11.24 -20.96
N GLU A 287 3.99 -12.28 -20.97
CA GLU A 287 4.78 -12.63 -19.80
C GLU A 287 5.78 -11.52 -19.48
N LEU A 288 5.72 -11.00 -18.24
CA LEU A 288 6.64 -9.99 -17.70
C LEU A 288 7.72 -10.67 -16.84
N ASP A 289 8.93 -10.09 -16.81
CA ASP A 289 10.05 -10.66 -16.05
C ASP A 289 9.88 -10.58 -14.52
N SER A 290 9.04 -9.66 -13.99
CA SER A 290 8.74 -9.58 -12.54
C SER A 290 7.45 -8.83 -12.18
N ASP A 291 6.92 -9.09 -10.99
CA ASP A 291 5.77 -8.37 -10.40
C ASP A 291 6.08 -6.87 -10.12
N VAL A 292 7.34 -6.56 -9.83
CA VAL A 292 7.80 -5.17 -9.64
C VAL A 292 7.72 -4.40 -10.95
N ASP A 293 8.09 -5.04 -12.06
CA ASP A 293 7.93 -4.45 -13.40
C ASP A 293 6.44 -4.30 -13.77
N MET A 294 5.56 -5.21 -13.32
CA MET A 294 4.10 -5.05 -13.46
C MET A 294 3.57 -3.80 -12.71
N LEU A 295 3.98 -3.58 -11.45
CA LEU A 295 3.61 -2.38 -10.69
C LEU A 295 4.10 -1.09 -11.38
N HIS A 296 5.31 -1.10 -11.95
CA HIS A 296 5.86 0.02 -12.69
C HIS A 296 5.17 0.30 -14.04
N LEU A 297 4.37 -0.65 -14.56
CA LEU A 297 3.63 -0.51 -15.81
C LEU A 297 2.17 -0.07 -15.62
N GLN A 298 1.56 -0.25 -14.44
CA GLN A 298 0.14 0.02 -14.22
C GLN A 298 -0.18 1.53 -14.21
N GLN A 299 -0.77 2.03 -15.30
CA GLN A 299 -1.40 3.36 -15.36
C GLN A 299 -2.93 3.18 -15.30
N GLY A 300 -3.51 3.32 -14.11
CA GLY A 300 -4.91 2.94 -13.90
C GLY A 300 -5.53 3.40 -12.57
N VAL A 301 -6.82 3.14 -12.42
CA VAL A 301 -7.51 3.17 -11.12
C VAL A 301 -8.24 1.85 -10.89
N LEU A 302 -8.25 1.37 -9.65
CA LEU A 302 -8.82 0.11 -9.20
C LEU A 302 -9.90 0.37 -8.16
N VAL A 303 -11.00 -0.40 -8.23
CA VAL A 303 -11.80 -0.73 -7.05
C VAL A 303 -11.64 -2.21 -6.73
N SER A 304 -11.25 -2.52 -5.49
CA SER A 304 -11.21 -3.87 -4.94
C SER A 304 -12.27 -4.03 -3.85
N PHE A 305 -12.66 -5.28 -3.57
CA PHE A 305 -13.59 -5.63 -2.50
C PHE A 305 -12.88 -6.50 -1.47
N ASP A 306 -12.44 -5.84 -0.41
CA ASP A 306 -11.43 -6.35 0.50
C ASP A 306 -12.05 -6.75 1.85
N ASN A 307 -11.23 -7.34 2.71
CA ASN A 307 -11.56 -7.66 4.09
C ASN A 307 -11.34 -6.43 4.99
N ARG A 308 -11.95 -6.39 6.19
CA ARG A 308 -11.88 -5.20 7.06
C ARG A 308 -10.44 -4.91 7.50
N GLU A 309 -9.67 -5.97 7.63
CA GLU A 309 -8.32 -6.04 8.16
C GLU A 309 -7.27 -5.57 7.13
N GLU A 310 -7.68 -5.44 5.87
CA GLU A 310 -6.84 -5.05 4.72
C GLU A 310 -6.98 -3.55 4.39
N LEU A 311 -7.93 -2.85 5.04
CA LEU A 311 -8.17 -1.42 4.83
C LEU A 311 -7.07 -0.57 5.46
N SER A 312 -6.64 0.46 4.72
CA SER A 312 -5.87 1.53 5.33
C SER A 312 -6.75 2.34 6.31
N GLU A 313 -6.07 3.07 7.19
CA GLU A 313 -6.72 3.95 8.15
C GLU A 313 -7.48 5.10 7.45
N PHE A 314 -7.02 5.54 6.26
CA PHE A 314 -7.72 6.50 5.41
C PHE A 314 -9.04 5.93 4.87
N ASP A 315 -9.04 4.69 4.33
CA ASP A 315 -10.24 4.04 3.82
C ASP A 315 -11.29 3.87 4.92
N TYR A 316 -10.86 3.40 6.10
CA TYR A 316 -11.73 3.22 7.25
C TYR A 316 -12.32 4.55 7.74
N ARG A 317 -11.50 5.60 7.86
CA ARG A 317 -11.95 6.96 8.22
C ARG A 317 -12.94 7.51 7.19
N LEU A 318 -12.70 7.31 5.90
CA LEU A 318 -13.60 7.73 4.82
C LEU A 318 -14.96 7.02 4.93
N ILE A 319 -14.98 5.69 5.02
CA ILE A 319 -16.21 4.89 5.18
C ILE A 319 -16.99 5.31 6.43
N LYS A 320 -16.30 5.52 7.56
CA LYS A 320 -16.89 5.96 8.83
C LYS A 320 -17.45 7.39 8.74
N ARG A 321 -16.75 8.33 8.07
CA ARG A 321 -17.22 9.71 7.81
C ARG A 321 -18.51 9.72 6.99
N LEU A 322 -18.59 8.85 5.99
CA LEU A 322 -19.80 8.66 5.18
C LEU A 322 -20.88 7.84 5.92
N GLY A 323 -20.66 7.39 7.15
CA GLY A 323 -21.62 6.59 7.92
C GLY A 323 -21.99 5.25 7.27
N LEU A 324 -21.18 4.78 6.31
CA LEU A 324 -21.36 3.51 5.61
C LEU A 324 -20.94 2.34 6.53
N LYS A 325 -21.51 1.16 6.30
CA LYS A 325 -21.29 -0.02 7.14
C LYS A 325 -21.18 -1.28 6.28
N TYR A 326 -20.05 -1.98 6.44
CA TYR A 326 -19.74 -3.23 5.75
C TYR A 326 -19.47 -4.34 6.78
N ARG A 327 -19.78 -5.59 6.44
CA ARG A 327 -19.63 -6.77 7.31
C ARG A 327 -19.45 -8.04 6.49
N GLY A 328 -18.43 -8.83 6.81
CA GLY A 328 -18.09 -10.07 6.10
C GLY A 328 -16.84 -9.92 5.25
N ARG A 329 -16.40 -11.03 4.64
CA ARG A 329 -15.20 -11.10 3.78
C ARG A 329 -15.46 -10.59 2.37
N HIS A 330 -14.47 -9.92 1.79
CA HIS A 330 -14.56 -9.26 0.48
C HIS A 330 -15.76 -8.32 0.37
N GLN A 331 -15.99 -7.53 1.43
CA GLN A 331 -17.18 -6.68 1.53
C GLN A 331 -16.91 -5.19 1.45
N TRP A 332 -15.68 -4.74 1.67
CA TRP A 332 -15.33 -3.35 1.84
C TRP A 332 -14.76 -2.79 0.52
N PRO A 333 -15.42 -1.81 -0.12
CA PRO A 333 -14.87 -1.18 -1.32
C PRO A 333 -13.62 -0.37 -0.96
N VAL A 334 -12.51 -0.67 -1.61
CA VAL A 334 -11.22 0.02 -1.49
C VAL A 334 -10.84 0.57 -2.86
N PHE A 335 -10.33 1.80 -2.89
CA PHE A 335 -10.06 2.51 -4.13
C PHE A 335 -8.59 2.90 -4.23
N ARG A 336 -7.94 2.59 -5.34
CA ARG A 336 -6.51 2.87 -5.55
C ARG A 336 -6.21 3.50 -6.91
N ASN A 337 -5.31 4.46 -6.90
CA ASN A 337 -4.70 5.09 -8.07
C ASN A 337 -3.32 4.46 -8.31
N TYR A 338 -3.09 3.95 -9.52
CA TYR A 338 -1.83 3.37 -9.97
C TYR A 338 -1.19 4.33 -10.97
N THR A 339 0.08 4.66 -10.72
CA THR A 339 0.87 5.58 -11.56
C THR A 339 2.29 5.03 -11.64
N PRO A 340 2.85 4.80 -12.84
CA PRO A 340 4.22 4.33 -13.04
C PRO A 340 5.25 5.08 -12.19
N GLY A 341 6.05 4.33 -11.42
CA GLY A 341 7.07 4.88 -10.52
C GLY A 341 6.56 5.34 -9.16
N PHE A 342 5.27 5.19 -8.85
CA PHE A 342 4.71 5.49 -7.54
C PHE A 342 4.05 4.27 -6.89
N VAL A 343 4.08 4.20 -5.56
CA VAL A 343 3.31 3.20 -4.81
C VAL A 343 1.80 3.43 -5.04
N PRO A 344 0.96 2.39 -5.13
CA PRO A 344 -0.49 2.54 -5.26
C PRO A 344 -1.06 3.38 -4.12
N TRP A 345 -1.92 4.36 -4.45
CA TRP A 345 -2.29 5.42 -3.49
C TRP A 345 -3.79 5.72 -3.51
N TYR A 346 -4.24 6.57 -2.59
CA TYR A 346 -5.63 7.01 -2.53
C TYR A 346 -6.00 7.78 -3.80
N ILE A 347 -7.19 7.49 -4.34
CA ILE A 347 -7.77 8.25 -5.44
C ILE A 347 -8.16 9.66 -4.97
N ASN A 348 -8.24 10.62 -5.89
CA ASN A 348 -8.73 11.97 -5.61
C ASN A 348 -10.23 12.15 -5.99
N GLU A 349 -10.75 13.37 -5.90
CA GLU A 349 -12.15 13.68 -6.22
C GLU A 349 -12.48 13.55 -7.72
N ASP A 350 -11.55 13.89 -8.61
CA ASP A 350 -11.74 13.77 -10.06
C ASP A 350 -11.71 12.29 -10.48
N ASP A 351 -10.77 11.51 -9.94
CA ASP A 351 -10.74 10.05 -10.04
C ASP A 351 -12.07 9.44 -9.57
N ALA A 352 -12.60 9.90 -8.42
CA ALA A 352 -13.85 9.40 -7.85
C ALA A 352 -15.06 9.75 -8.74
N ARG A 353 -15.13 10.97 -9.27
CA ARG A 353 -16.16 11.39 -10.23
C ARG A 353 -16.09 10.57 -11.53
N PHE A 354 -14.89 10.35 -12.08
CA PHE A 354 -14.66 9.54 -13.27
C PHE A 354 -15.04 8.08 -13.04
N MET A 355 -14.47 7.43 -12.01
CA MET A 355 -14.77 6.03 -11.65
C MET A 355 -16.26 5.80 -11.39
N THR A 356 -16.97 6.76 -10.80
CA THR A 356 -18.44 6.70 -10.66
C THR A 356 -19.15 6.60 -12.01
N ARG A 357 -18.76 7.41 -13.01
CA ARG A 357 -19.34 7.33 -14.37
C ARG A 357 -19.00 6.01 -15.05
N VAL A 358 -17.75 5.57 -14.93
CA VAL A 358 -17.28 4.31 -15.51
C VAL A 358 -17.99 3.10 -14.90
N LEU A 359 -18.13 3.02 -13.58
CA LEU A 359 -18.83 1.91 -12.90
C LEU A 359 -20.29 1.78 -13.34
N HIS A 360 -21.04 2.88 -13.49
CA HIS A 360 -22.40 2.82 -14.02
C HIS A 360 -22.48 2.27 -15.44
N GLN A 361 -21.54 2.62 -16.32
CA GLN A 361 -21.48 2.04 -17.66
C GLN A 361 -20.97 0.59 -17.64
N ALA A 362 -20.02 0.25 -16.77
CA ALA A 362 -19.52 -1.11 -16.59
C ALA A 362 -20.64 -2.06 -16.15
N ILE A 363 -21.50 -1.65 -15.21
CA ILE A 363 -22.70 -2.39 -14.80
C ILE A 363 -23.60 -2.68 -16.02
N ASN A 364 -23.85 -1.69 -16.88
CA ASN A 364 -24.65 -1.85 -18.10
C ASN A 364 -24.02 -2.87 -19.07
N VAL A 365 -22.72 -2.77 -19.32
CA VAL A 365 -22.01 -3.72 -20.21
C VAL A 365 -22.03 -5.12 -19.63
N CYS A 366 -21.64 -5.29 -18.36
CA CYS A 366 -21.57 -6.59 -17.71
C CYS A 366 -22.93 -7.32 -17.68
N GLN A 367 -24.03 -6.60 -17.45
CA GLN A 367 -25.39 -7.13 -17.54
C GLN A 367 -25.69 -7.66 -18.95
N ARG A 368 -25.34 -6.90 -20.00
CA ARG A 368 -25.56 -7.28 -21.40
C ARG A 368 -24.69 -8.47 -21.82
N VAL A 369 -23.45 -8.54 -21.36
CA VAL A 369 -22.54 -9.69 -21.60
C VAL A 369 -23.12 -10.97 -21.01
N LYS A 370 -23.79 -10.90 -19.85
CA LYS A 370 -24.47 -12.06 -19.23
C LYS A 370 -25.55 -12.67 -20.12
N GLU A 371 -26.28 -11.84 -20.85
CA GLU A 371 -27.34 -12.26 -21.77
C GLU A 371 -26.79 -12.59 -23.16
N HIS A 372 -25.75 -11.88 -23.59
CA HIS A 372 -25.16 -11.94 -24.92
C HIS A 372 -23.61 -11.90 -24.86
N PRO A 373 -22.92 -13.01 -24.53
CA PRO A 373 -21.46 -13.02 -24.36
C PRO A 373 -20.67 -12.56 -25.59
N VAL A 374 -21.20 -12.79 -26.79
CA VAL A 374 -20.62 -12.37 -28.09
C VAL A 374 -20.56 -10.84 -28.28
N LEU A 375 -21.06 -10.05 -27.32
CA LEU A 375 -20.90 -8.60 -27.30
C LEU A 375 -19.41 -8.18 -27.24
N LEU A 376 -18.58 -8.93 -26.52
CA LEU A 376 -17.14 -8.68 -26.38
C LEU A 376 -16.34 -9.62 -27.31
N ASP A 377 -16.39 -9.33 -28.61
CA ASP A 377 -15.61 -10.07 -29.60
C ASP A 377 -14.14 -9.59 -29.59
N THR A 378 -13.33 -10.26 -28.79
CA THR A 378 -11.88 -10.02 -28.64
C THR A 378 -11.04 -10.46 -29.84
N THR A 379 -11.64 -11.08 -30.87
CA THR A 379 -10.92 -11.48 -32.09
C THR A 379 -10.73 -10.35 -33.10
N LYS A 380 -11.32 -9.19 -32.84
CA LYS A 380 -11.27 -8.00 -33.69
C LYS A 380 -10.23 -7.01 -33.21
N ASN A 381 -9.64 -6.29 -34.16
CA ASN A 381 -8.80 -5.11 -33.90
C ASN A 381 -9.59 -3.90 -33.35
N THR A 382 -10.78 -4.09 -32.80
CA THR A 382 -11.66 -3.05 -32.26
C THR A 382 -12.33 -3.57 -31.00
N MET A 383 -12.27 -2.80 -29.92
CA MET A 383 -12.87 -3.15 -28.63
C MET A 383 -14.24 -2.50 -28.51
N PHE A 384 -15.23 -3.24 -28.00
CA PHE A 384 -16.56 -2.68 -27.71
C PHE A 384 -16.44 -1.52 -26.71
N ALA A 385 -17.17 -0.44 -26.95
CA ALA A 385 -17.08 0.77 -26.14
C ALA A 385 -18.43 1.39 -25.79
N ARG A 386 -18.51 1.97 -24.58
CA ARG A 386 -19.55 2.95 -24.23
C ARG A 386 -18.97 4.34 -24.39
N LEU A 387 -19.60 5.16 -25.24
CA LEU A 387 -19.13 6.48 -25.62
C LEU A 387 -20.06 7.55 -25.05
N SER A 388 -19.52 8.49 -24.26
CA SER A 388 -20.28 9.67 -23.84
C SER A 388 -20.18 10.75 -24.91
N VAL A 389 -21.32 11.17 -25.46
CA VAL A 389 -21.41 12.20 -26.50
C VAL A 389 -22.25 13.37 -25.99
N LYS A 390 -21.85 14.60 -26.32
CA LYS A 390 -22.57 15.81 -25.90
C LYS A 390 -23.76 16.06 -26.80
N GLU A 391 -24.96 16.09 -26.22
CA GLU A 391 -26.20 16.45 -26.88
C GLU A 391 -26.83 17.66 -26.17
N GLY A 392 -26.71 18.83 -26.81
CA GLY A 392 -27.08 20.11 -26.19
C GLY A 392 -26.21 20.44 -24.97
N GLU A 393 -26.83 20.60 -23.82
CA GLU A 393 -26.14 20.82 -22.53
C GLU A 393 -25.84 19.52 -21.75
N SER A 394 -26.37 18.39 -22.21
CA SER A 394 -26.28 17.08 -21.53
C SER A 394 -25.29 16.13 -22.20
N TRP A 395 -24.90 15.09 -21.46
CA TRP A 395 -24.09 13.98 -21.96
C TRP A 395 -24.94 12.72 -22.05
N ILE A 396 -24.99 12.11 -23.23
CA ILE A 396 -25.68 10.84 -23.49
C ILE A 396 -24.67 9.72 -23.71
N TRP A 397 -25.01 8.49 -23.33
CA TRP A 397 -24.15 7.33 -23.49
C TRP A 397 -24.67 6.38 -24.58
N GLN A 398 -23.90 6.23 -25.64
CA GLN A 398 -24.19 5.34 -26.77
C GLN A 398 -23.17 4.20 -26.88
N ASP A 399 -23.52 3.16 -27.63
CA ASP A 399 -22.57 2.12 -28.01
C ASP A 399 -21.66 2.60 -29.15
N GLY A 400 -20.46 2.05 -29.18
CA GLY A 400 -19.53 2.19 -30.28
C GLY A 400 -18.36 1.22 -30.14
N THR A 401 -17.25 1.55 -30.79
CA THR A 401 -16.01 0.79 -30.72
C THR A 401 -14.83 1.74 -30.63
N VAL A 402 -13.83 1.39 -29.84
CA VAL A 402 -12.50 2.03 -29.93
C VAL A 402 -11.58 1.17 -30.78
N ASP A 403 -10.70 1.83 -31.51
CA ASP A 403 -9.65 1.16 -32.27
C ASP A 403 -8.57 0.66 -31.30
N VAL A 404 -8.30 -0.65 -31.35
CA VAL A 404 -7.20 -1.31 -30.62
C VAL A 404 -6.30 -2.09 -31.60
N SER A 405 -6.35 -1.73 -32.89
CA SER A 405 -5.46 -2.24 -33.93
C SER A 405 -4.00 -1.81 -33.74
N ARG A 406 -3.77 -0.77 -32.92
CA ARG A 406 -2.44 -0.26 -32.60
C ARG A 406 -1.58 -1.39 -32.05
N THR A 407 -0.51 -1.65 -32.77
CA THR A 407 0.50 -2.62 -32.35
C THR A 407 1.22 -2.12 -31.09
N LEU A 408 1.75 -3.05 -30.29
CA LEU A 408 2.57 -2.68 -29.14
C LEU A 408 3.73 -1.75 -29.54
N ALA A 409 4.34 -1.98 -30.70
CA ALA A 409 5.38 -1.14 -31.27
C ALA A 409 4.94 0.32 -31.51
N GLU A 410 3.73 0.56 -32.01
CA GLU A 410 3.20 1.92 -32.21
C GLU A 410 2.90 2.64 -30.88
N LEU A 411 2.57 1.89 -29.82
CA LEU A 411 2.37 2.44 -28.47
C LEU A 411 3.72 2.70 -27.77
N GLU A 412 4.72 1.84 -28.01
CA GLU A 412 6.09 2.05 -27.56
C GLU A 412 6.76 3.23 -28.26
N ASP A 413 6.52 3.43 -29.56
CA ASP A 413 6.96 4.61 -30.30
C ASP A 413 6.36 5.91 -29.72
N ASP A 414 5.04 5.95 -29.48
CA ASP A 414 4.38 7.09 -28.82
C ASP A 414 4.99 7.37 -27.44
N TYR A 415 5.17 6.33 -26.61
CA TYR A 415 5.77 6.44 -25.28
C TYR A 415 7.21 6.96 -25.35
N HIS A 416 8.03 6.43 -26.27
CA HIS A 416 9.38 6.91 -26.52
C HIS A 416 9.40 8.38 -26.96
N GLN A 417 8.47 8.83 -27.82
CA GLN A 417 8.37 10.24 -28.20
C GLN A 417 8.00 11.15 -27.02
N GLN A 418 7.09 10.72 -26.13
CA GLN A 418 6.76 11.47 -24.90
C GLN A 418 8.00 11.64 -24.01
N LEU A 419 8.73 10.55 -23.76
CA LEU A 419 9.97 10.56 -22.97
C LEU A 419 11.07 11.41 -23.63
N PHE A 420 11.22 11.33 -24.95
CA PHE A 420 12.16 12.15 -25.72
C PHE A 420 11.85 13.65 -25.60
N GLN A 421 10.58 14.05 -25.74
CA GLN A 421 10.15 15.45 -25.60
C GLN A 421 10.39 15.99 -24.19
N ARG A 422 10.10 15.19 -23.14
CA ARG A 422 10.47 15.53 -21.76
C ARG A 422 11.98 15.75 -21.66
N ALA A 423 12.79 14.86 -22.24
CA ALA A 423 14.24 14.94 -22.18
C ALA A 423 14.84 16.13 -22.95
N GLU A 424 14.28 16.48 -24.10
CA GLU A 424 14.67 17.66 -24.87
C GLU A 424 14.35 18.94 -24.08
N GLY A 425 13.19 19.02 -23.42
CA GLY A 425 12.79 20.17 -22.61
C GLY A 425 13.72 20.51 -21.42
N HIS A 426 14.43 19.50 -20.86
CA HIS A 426 15.40 19.70 -19.77
C HIS A 426 16.84 19.95 -20.27
N MET A 427 17.09 19.98 -21.58
CA MET A 427 18.45 20.06 -22.11
C MET A 427 18.96 21.51 -22.19
N ASP A 428 19.98 21.86 -21.38
CA ASP A 428 20.74 23.11 -21.61
C ASP A 428 21.61 22.99 -22.88
N HIS A 429 21.02 23.37 -24.01
CA HIS A 429 21.68 23.40 -25.31
C HIS A 429 23.00 24.21 -25.30
N LEU A 430 23.10 25.28 -24.52
CA LEU A 430 24.30 26.13 -24.50
C LEU A 430 25.43 25.45 -23.71
N SER A 431 25.13 24.84 -22.57
CA SER A 431 26.11 24.07 -21.80
C SER A 431 26.61 22.85 -22.58
N TRP A 432 25.71 22.08 -23.21
CA TRP A 432 26.10 20.92 -24.00
C TRP A 432 26.84 21.28 -25.31
N GLN A 433 26.54 22.44 -25.92
CA GLN A 433 27.36 22.97 -27.02
C GLN A 433 28.78 23.34 -26.58
N ARG A 434 29.00 23.73 -25.32
CA ARG A 434 30.36 23.95 -24.77
C ARG A 434 31.09 22.62 -24.62
N VAL A 435 30.45 21.58 -24.06
CA VAL A 435 31.03 20.21 -23.98
C VAL A 435 31.57 19.76 -25.33
N ARG A 436 30.74 19.85 -26.37
CA ARG A 436 31.08 19.47 -27.75
C ARG A 436 32.30 20.20 -28.33
N LYS A 437 32.59 21.42 -27.85
CA LYS A 437 33.75 22.23 -28.29
C LYS A 437 34.98 22.00 -27.41
N SER A 438 34.79 21.68 -26.13
CA SER A 438 35.86 21.51 -25.14
C SER A 438 36.55 20.15 -25.21
N TYR A 439 35.83 19.09 -25.55
CA TYR A 439 36.33 17.72 -25.47
C TYR A 439 36.37 17.02 -26.83
N GLN A 440 37.44 16.24 -27.05
CA GLN A 440 37.57 15.37 -28.22
C GLN A 440 36.85 14.04 -28.00
N ARG A 441 36.48 13.34 -29.08
CA ARG A 441 35.91 11.99 -28.99
C ARG A 441 37.02 10.95 -28.83
N GLN A 442 36.79 9.94 -28.00
CA GLN A 442 37.63 8.75 -27.90
C GLN A 442 36.86 7.46 -28.20
N LYS A 443 37.58 6.39 -28.56
CA LYS A 443 37.04 5.02 -28.80
C LYS A 443 36.74 4.28 -27.49
N HIS A 444 36.09 4.97 -26.57
CA HIS A 444 35.58 4.44 -25.32
C HIS A 444 34.06 4.30 -25.42
N GLU A 445 33.51 3.31 -24.74
CA GLU A 445 32.11 2.95 -24.80
C GLU A 445 31.60 2.75 -23.38
N LEU A 446 30.40 3.26 -23.11
CA LEU A 446 29.75 3.17 -21.81
C LEU A 446 28.48 2.33 -21.94
N ILE A 447 28.06 1.74 -20.83
CA ILE A 447 26.68 1.30 -20.65
C ILE A 447 25.98 2.34 -19.77
N CYS A 448 24.74 2.68 -20.10
CA CYS A 448 23.85 3.45 -19.23
C CYS A 448 22.56 2.64 -18.98
N HIS A 449 22.10 2.66 -17.73
CA HIS A 449 20.84 2.08 -17.30
C HIS A 449 20.08 3.10 -16.46
N VAL A 450 18.78 3.24 -16.73
CA VAL A 450 17.89 4.17 -16.06
C VAL A 450 16.59 3.41 -15.79
N ASP A 451 16.37 3.06 -14.53
CA ASP A 451 15.25 2.21 -14.12
C ASP A 451 14.87 2.50 -12.66
N TYR A 452 13.71 2.01 -12.23
CA TYR A 452 13.24 2.17 -10.86
C TYR A 452 13.98 1.24 -9.89
N MET A 453 14.29 1.76 -8.71
CA MET A 453 14.75 0.97 -7.57
C MET A 453 13.57 0.17 -7.00
N PRO A 454 13.75 -1.10 -6.59
CA PRO A 454 12.65 -1.93 -6.11
C PRO A 454 12.09 -1.48 -4.74
N ALA A 455 12.87 -0.72 -3.96
CA ALA A 455 12.45 -0.17 -2.68
C ALA A 455 11.91 1.27 -2.84
N PRO A 456 10.67 1.56 -2.41
CA PRO A 456 10.12 2.91 -2.44
C PRO A 456 10.70 3.78 -1.33
N VAL A 457 10.70 5.09 -1.53
CA VAL A 457 11.07 6.09 -0.53
C VAL A 457 9.98 7.14 -0.40
N GLN A 458 10.06 7.94 0.67
CA GLN A 458 9.13 9.01 0.96
C GLN A 458 9.93 10.21 1.50
N ASP A 459 9.96 11.33 0.76
CA ASP A 459 10.72 12.53 1.16
C ASP A 459 10.14 13.18 2.42
N ARG A 460 8.81 13.17 2.59
CA ARG A 460 8.12 13.66 3.79
C ARG A 460 6.96 12.77 4.20
N LYS A 461 6.82 12.60 5.51
CA LYS A 461 5.74 11.82 6.12
C LYS A 461 4.36 12.30 5.63
N GLY A 462 3.62 11.40 4.97
CA GLY A 462 2.27 11.63 4.46
C GLY A 462 2.18 11.97 2.98
N GLU A 463 3.31 12.22 2.30
CA GLU A 463 3.36 12.31 0.84
C GLU A 463 3.33 10.90 0.21
N ARG A 464 2.89 10.77 -1.05
CA ARG A 464 2.83 9.47 -1.77
C ARG A 464 4.25 8.92 -1.95
N PRO A 465 4.59 7.72 -1.44
CA PRO A 465 5.89 7.11 -1.70
C PRO A 465 6.09 6.80 -3.18
N TYR A 466 7.33 6.92 -3.64
CA TYR A 466 7.73 6.66 -5.02
C TYR A 466 8.95 5.74 -5.07
N PHE A 467 9.12 5.05 -6.19
CA PHE A 467 10.30 4.24 -6.47
C PHE A 467 11.37 5.15 -7.09
N PRO A 468 12.52 5.39 -6.43
CA PRO A 468 13.57 6.25 -6.99
C PRO A 468 14.07 5.72 -8.32
N THR A 469 14.30 6.59 -9.29
CA THR A 469 14.99 6.19 -10.52
C THR A 469 16.50 6.14 -10.25
N MET A 470 17.11 4.99 -10.46
CA MET A 470 18.57 4.84 -10.48
C MET A 470 19.10 5.20 -11.86
N CYS A 471 20.07 6.11 -11.91
CA CYS A 471 20.92 6.34 -13.08
C CYS A 471 22.29 5.69 -12.84
N LEU A 472 22.62 4.70 -13.67
CA LEU A 472 23.83 3.90 -13.56
C LEU A 472 24.67 4.00 -14.85
N PHE A 473 25.93 4.39 -14.72
CA PHE A 473 26.92 4.33 -15.80
C PHE A 473 28.00 3.28 -15.50
N LEU A 474 28.27 2.40 -16.46
CA LEU A 474 29.28 1.34 -16.37
C LEU A 474 30.31 1.48 -17.51
N ASP A 475 31.55 1.04 -17.27
CA ASP A 475 32.51 0.81 -18.35
C ASP A 475 32.12 -0.46 -19.13
N SER A 476 31.95 -0.37 -20.45
CA SER A 476 31.39 -1.50 -21.23
C SER A 476 32.34 -2.69 -21.37
N ARG A 477 33.62 -2.55 -21.04
CA ARG A 477 34.64 -3.60 -21.20
C ARG A 477 34.81 -4.45 -19.94
N SER A 478 34.67 -3.82 -18.78
CA SER A 478 34.84 -4.43 -17.45
C SER A 478 33.52 -4.68 -16.74
N GLY A 479 32.41 -4.08 -17.19
CA GLY A 479 31.13 -4.12 -16.50
C GLY A 479 31.12 -3.38 -15.14
N SER A 480 32.18 -2.62 -14.83
CA SER A 480 32.34 -1.98 -13.52
C SER A 480 31.58 -0.65 -13.42
N PRO A 481 30.87 -0.37 -12.30
CA PRO A 481 30.23 0.93 -12.06
C PRO A 481 31.22 2.09 -12.05
N ILE A 482 30.90 3.13 -12.83
CA ILE A 482 31.63 4.42 -12.88
C ILE A 482 30.90 5.46 -12.03
N SER A 483 29.57 5.56 -12.18
CA SER A 483 28.71 6.41 -11.35
C SER A 483 27.36 5.73 -11.13
N ILE A 484 26.81 5.94 -9.93
CA ILE A 484 25.44 5.58 -9.54
C ILE A 484 24.83 6.83 -8.91
N THR A 485 23.62 7.20 -9.31
CA THR A 485 22.88 8.32 -8.70
C THR A 485 21.40 7.96 -8.60
N LEU A 486 20.79 8.36 -7.48
CA LEU A 486 19.37 8.16 -7.24
C LEU A 486 18.59 9.46 -7.48
N ALA A 487 17.49 9.34 -8.20
CA ALA A 487 16.62 10.42 -8.60
C ALA A 487 15.19 10.23 -8.14
N ASN A 488 14.49 11.34 -7.98
CA ASN A 488 13.07 11.40 -7.72
C ASN A 488 12.37 11.44 -9.09
N HIS A 489 11.07 11.13 -9.14
CA HIS A 489 10.32 11.14 -10.40
C HIS A 489 10.42 12.48 -11.16
N ASP A 490 10.51 13.59 -10.43
CA ASP A 490 10.55 14.94 -10.99
C ASP A 490 11.94 15.38 -11.48
N ASP A 491 13.03 14.75 -11.01
CA ASP A 491 14.42 15.19 -11.30
C ASP A 491 15.32 14.12 -11.98
N GLU A 492 14.74 12.99 -12.40
CA GLU A 492 15.46 11.89 -13.07
C GLU A 492 16.24 12.31 -14.32
N ILE A 493 15.67 13.21 -15.13
CA ILE A 493 16.32 13.69 -16.35
C ILE A 493 17.46 14.68 -16.01
N GLU A 494 17.24 15.59 -15.07
CA GLU A 494 18.24 16.59 -14.66
C GLU A 494 19.46 15.93 -14.00
N LYS A 495 19.22 14.93 -13.13
CA LYS A 495 20.28 14.11 -12.51
C LYS A 495 21.03 13.28 -13.54
N LEU A 496 20.35 12.60 -14.47
CA LEU A 496 21.00 11.85 -15.55
C LEU A 496 21.92 12.73 -16.39
N TYR A 497 21.46 13.91 -16.80
CA TYR A 497 22.27 14.89 -17.54
C TYR A 497 23.44 15.44 -16.72
N THR A 498 23.22 15.71 -15.44
CA THR A 498 24.26 16.15 -14.51
C THR A 498 25.35 15.09 -14.33
N GLU A 499 24.98 13.81 -14.19
CA GLU A 499 25.94 12.70 -14.07
C GLU A 499 26.70 12.43 -15.36
N LEU A 500 26.01 12.38 -16.52
CA LEU A 500 26.69 12.26 -17.81
C LEU A 500 27.69 13.40 -18.01
N ARG A 501 27.33 14.62 -17.57
CA ARG A 501 28.21 15.77 -17.67
C ARG A 501 29.45 15.64 -16.78
N LYS A 502 29.27 15.31 -15.49
CA LYS A 502 30.37 15.03 -14.56
C LYS A 502 31.30 13.94 -15.09
N LEU A 503 30.74 12.89 -15.66
CA LEU A 503 31.47 11.76 -16.23
C LEU A 503 32.31 12.20 -17.44
N ILE A 504 31.76 12.99 -18.38
CA ILE A 504 32.53 13.54 -19.51
C ILE A 504 33.63 14.50 -19.03
N ASP A 505 33.33 15.37 -18.07
CA ASP A 505 34.31 16.30 -17.50
C ASP A 505 35.44 15.54 -16.76
N HIS A 506 35.14 14.43 -16.07
CA HIS A 506 36.10 13.57 -15.39
C HIS A 506 36.98 12.76 -16.35
N LEU A 507 36.38 12.16 -17.38
CA LEU A 507 37.11 11.42 -18.42
C LEU A 507 37.97 12.33 -19.31
N GLY A 508 37.58 13.61 -19.45
CA GLY A 508 38.24 14.57 -20.34
C GLY A 508 37.99 14.31 -21.83
N TYR A 509 37.01 13.45 -22.17
CA TYR A 509 36.64 13.12 -23.54
C TYR A 509 35.16 12.74 -23.67
N ILE A 510 34.64 12.83 -24.91
CA ILE A 510 33.30 12.35 -25.27
C ILE A 510 33.40 10.88 -25.68
N PRO A 511 32.57 9.96 -25.15
CA PRO A 511 32.58 8.55 -25.56
C PRO A 511 32.14 8.40 -27.03
N ALA A 512 32.49 7.28 -27.66
CA ALA A 512 32.03 6.95 -29.01
C ALA A 512 30.61 6.37 -29.01
N VAL A 513 30.33 5.48 -28.07
CA VAL A 513 29.05 4.77 -27.93
C VAL A 513 28.56 4.86 -26.50
N ILE A 514 27.24 5.01 -26.32
CA ILE A 514 26.56 4.64 -25.09
C ILE A 514 25.57 3.52 -25.45
N GLN A 515 25.68 2.40 -24.76
CA GLN A 515 24.81 1.23 -24.91
C GLN A 515 23.74 1.28 -23.80
N VAL A 516 22.50 0.96 -24.12
CA VAL A 516 21.36 0.99 -23.18
C VAL A 516 20.43 -0.20 -23.41
N GLN A 517 19.65 -0.59 -22.40
CA GLN A 517 18.60 -1.61 -22.52
C GLN A 517 17.20 -1.02 -22.34
N SER A 518 16.99 -0.28 -21.25
CA SER A 518 15.73 0.38 -20.86
C SER A 518 15.31 1.50 -21.81
N ASP A 519 14.02 1.60 -22.13
CA ASP A 519 13.44 2.68 -22.93
C ASP A 519 13.69 4.07 -22.34
N LYS A 520 13.56 4.23 -21.02
CA LYS A 520 13.92 5.47 -20.31
C LYS A 520 15.32 5.96 -20.68
N ALA A 521 16.34 5.12 -20.50
CA ALA A 521 17.72 5.51 -20.83
C ALA A 521 17.91 5.83 -22.31
N TYR A 522 17.23 5.12 -23.21
CA TYR A 522 17.30 5.39 -24.65
C TYR A 522 16.67 6.74 -25.01
N ALA A 523 15.42 6.98 -24.60
CA ALA A 523 14.72 8.24 -24.83
C ALA A 523 15.42 9.43 -24.17
N TYR A 524 15.83 9.29 -22.91
CA TYR A 524 16.42 10.39 -22.14
C TYR A 524 17.81 10.78 -22.65
N LEU A 525 18.65 9.84 -23.09
CA LEU A 525 19.96 10.18 -23.63
C LEU A 525 19.95 10.65 -25.08
N GLN A 526 18.89 10.34 -25.86
CA GLN A 526 18.85 10.61 -27.28
C GLN A 526 19.11 12.09 -27.66
N PRO A 527 18.51 13.12 -27.01
CA PRO A 527 18.77 14.53 -27.36
C PRO A 527 20.26 14.92 -27.21
N VAL A 528 20.86 14.59 -26.06
CA VAL A 528 22.27 14.90 -25.77
C VAL A 528 23.21 14.08 -26.67
N CYS A 529 22.91 12.79 -26.90
CA CYS A 529 23.69 11.94 -27.80
C CYS A 529 23.67 12.46 -29.24
N GLN A 530 22.52 12.91 -29.76
CA GLN A 530 22.42 13.54 -31.07
C GLN A 530 23.27 14.82 -31.15
N LEU A 531 23.14 15.72 -30.15
CA LEU A 531 23.90 16.97 -30.11
C LEU A 531 25.41 16.73 -30.04
N LEU A 532 25.86 15.83 -29.16
CA LEU A 532 27.27 15.44 -28.99
C LEU A 532 27.77 14.45 -30.06
N ARG A 533 26.90 13.97 -30.96
CA ARG A 533 27.17 12.92 -31.96
C ARG A 533 27.71 11.60 -31.36
N ILE A 534 27.27 11.25 -30.16
CA ILE A 534 27.52 9.93 -29.54
C ILE A 534 26.60 8.92 -30.22
N LYS A 535 27.09 7.73 -30.55
CA LYS A 535 26.22 6.64 -31.02
C LYS A 535 25.46 6.07 -29.84
N LEU A 536 24.13 6.12 -29.87
CA LEU A 536 23.29 5.50 -28.85
C LEU A 536 22.79 4.16 -29.40
N GLU A 537 22.99 3.06 -28.67
CA GLU A 537 22.60 1.71 -29.09
C GLU A 537 21.68 1.06 -28.06
N LYS A 538 20.41 0.80 -28.41
CA LYS A 538 19.53 -0.07 -27.61
C LYS A 538 19.87 -1.53 -27.91
N ARG A 539 20.20 -2.32 -26.88
CA ARG A 539 20.50 -3.76 -26.97
C ARG A 539 20.33 -4.48 -25.63
N TYR A 540 20.28 -5.81 -25.69
CA TYR A 540 20.33 -6.66 -24.50
C TYR A 540 21.74 -6.67 -23.88
N LEU A 541 21.81 -6.49 -22.55
CA LEU A 541 23.02 -6.27 -21.78
C LEU A 541 23.00 -7.13 -20.50
N PRO A 542 23.51 -8.38 -20.54
CA PRO A 542 23.42 -9.33 -19.43
C PRO A 542 23.91 -8.82 -18.07
N VAL A 543 24.95 -7.97 -18.07
CA VAL A 543 25.50 -7.35 -16.86
C VAL A 543 24.47 -6.53 -16.07
N LEU A 544 23.42 -6.01 -16.73
CA LEU A 544 22.35 -5.29 -16.06
C LEU A 544 21.41 -6.22 -15.28
N LEU A 545 21.25 -7.48 -15.71
CA LEU A 545 20.48 -8.48 -14.96
C LEU A 545 21.22 -8.92 -13.69
N GLU A 546 22.53 -9.13 -13.78
CA GLU A 546 23.38 -9.41 -12.62
C GLU A 546 23.30 -8.27 -11.61
N ILE A 547 23.35 -7.01 -12.07
CA ILE A 547 23.23 -5.83 -11.21
C ILE A 547 21.82 -5.68 -10.63
N LYS A 548 20.74 -5.87 -11.42
CA LYS A 548 19.35 -5.84 -10.91
C LYS A 548 19.16 -6.88 -9.81
N SER A 549 19.61 -8.13 -10.04
CA SER A 549 19.54 -9.19 -9.04
C SER A 549 20.39 -8.91 -7.79
N LEU A 550 21.59 -8.34 -7.93
CA LEU A 550 22.41 -7.93 -6.76
C LEU A 550 21.76 -6.79 -5.96
N ILE A 551 21.07 -5.86 -6.62
CA ILE A 551 20.33 -4.78 -5.96
C ILE A 551 19.13 -5.37 -5.20
N GLU A 552 18.34 -6.24 -5.83
CA GLU A 552 17.22 -6.95 -5.19
C GLU A 552 17.69 -7.82 -4.01
N GLN A 553 18.82 -8.52 -4.15
CA GLN A 553 19.46 -9.31 -3.09
C GLN A 553 20.11 -8.45 -1.99
N GLY A 554 20.42 -7.18 -2.27
CA GLY A 554 20.96 -6.21 -1.30
C GLY A 554 19.90 -5.35 -0.61
N PHE A 555 18.69 -5.30 -1.15
CA PHE A 555 17.47 -4.88 -0.44
C PHE A 555 16.87 -6.01 0.39
N SER A 556 16.95 -7.25 -0.12
CA SER A 556 17.14 -8.41 0.76
C SER A 556 18.43 -8.23 1.57
N GLN A 557 18.66 -8.97 2.68
CA GLN A 557 19.92 -8.93 3.46
C GLN A 557 20.33 -7.60 4.13
N SER A 558 19.73 -6.45 3.78
CA SER A 558 19.77 -5.19 4.56
C SER A 558 18.47 -4.93 5.34
N LEU A 559 17.44 -5.72 5.03
CA LEU A 559 16.18 -5.84 5.78
C LEU A 559 16.16 -7.09 6.69
N ASN A 560 17.25 -7.86 6.71
CA ASN A 560 17.63 -8.82 7.77
C ASN A 560 18.74 -8.21 8.63
#